data_AF-A0A662VY59-F1
#
_entry.id   AF-A0A662VY59-F1
#
_cell.length_a   1.000
_cell.length_b   1.000
_cell.length_c   1.000
_cell.angle_alpha   90.00
_cell.angle_beta   90.00
_cell.angle_gamma   90.00
#
_symmetry.space_group_name_H-M   'P 1'
#
loop_
_entity.id
_entity.type
_entity.pdbx_description
1 polymer ?
#
loop_
_entity_poly.entity_id
_entity_poly.type
_entity_poly.pdbx_seq_one_letter_code
_entity_poly.pdbx_strand_id
1 'polypeptide(L)' 'MLDKIINILESRSTIKKVLFFENTKIRAEYSDNLFIDIYYNPDNNRYDASLIFDNERVLGWDNAPHHYKV' A
#
# COMPACT_ATOMS: atom_id res chain seq x y z
N MET A 1 6.32 10.22 7.00
CA MET A 1 5.14 9.97 6.12
C MET A 1 4.62 8.55 6.32
N LEU A 2 5.47 7.54 6.19
CA LEU A 2 5.12 6.13 6.39
C LEU A 2 4.51 5.86 7.78
N ASP A 3 5.08 6.42 8.85
CA ASP A 3 4.53 6.25 10.22
C ASP A 3 3.09 6.76 10.34
N LYS A 4 2.76 7.86 9.64
CA LYS A 4 1.39 8.38 9.62
C LYS A 4 0.44 7.40 8.92
N ILE A 5 0.88 6.79 7.82
CA ILE A 5 0.09 5.79 7.08
C ILE A 5 -0.11 4.55 7.94
N ILE A 6 0.96 4.05 8.59
CA ILE A 6 0.92 2.90 9.49
C ILE A 6 -0.08 3.15 10.63
N ASN A 7 0.05 4.28 11.35
CA ASN A 7 -0.86 4.63 12.44
C ASN A 7 -2.32 4.70 11.99
N ILE A 8 -2.59 5.24 10.79
CA ILE A 8 -3.94 5.28 10.23
C ILE A 8 -4.45 3.86 9.97
N LEU A 9 -3.64 2.99 9.37
CA LEU A 9 -4.03 1.61 9.06
C LEU A 9 -4.27 0.78 10.32
N GLU A 10 -3.36 0.86 11.29
CA GLU A 10 -3.49 0.16 12.59
C GLU A 10 -4.70 0.62 13.41
N SER A 11 -5.14 1.87 13.23
CA SER A 11 -6.36 2.38 13.88
C SER A 11 -7.67 1.81 13.31
N ARG A 12 -7.64 1.13 12.15
CA ARG A 12 -8.84 0.59 11.51
C ARG A 12 -9.16 -0.80 12.05
N SER A 13 -10.35 -0.97 12.60
CA SER A 13 -10.84 -2.26 13.11
C SER A 13 -10.93 -3.37 12.05
N THR A 14 -10.97 -3.00 10.76
CA THR A 14 -11.00 -3.95 9.63
C THR A 14 -9.64 -4.45 9.20
N ILE A 15 -8.56 -3.86 9.69
CA ILE A 15 -7.19 -4.31 9.40
C ILE A 15 -6.80 -5.31 10.49
N LYS A 16 -6.53 -6.54 10.06
CA LYS A 16 -6.06 -7.63 10.92
C LYS A 16 -4.59 -7.44 11.30
N LYS A 17 -3.78 -6.95 10.35
CA LYS A 17 -2.33 -6.84 10.51
C LYS A 17 -1.75 -5.78 9.60
N VAL A 18 -0.75 -5.07 10.10
CA VAL A 18 0.13 -4.21 9.30
C VAL A 18 1.54 -4.80 9.34
N LEU A 19 2.16 -4.92 8.17
CA LEU A 19 3.53 -5.38 7.99
C LEU A 19 4.34 -4.30 7.30
N PHE A 20 5.61 -4.21 7.66
CA PHE A 20 6.54 -3.24 7.09
C PHE A 20 7.81 -3.94 6.60
N PHE A 21 8.18 -3.68 5.36
CA PHE A 21 9.30 -4.33 4.69
C PHE A 21 10.28 -3.28 4.17
N GLU A 22 11.54 -3.43 4.56
CA GLU A 22 12.70 -2.72 3.99
C GLU A 22 12.54 -1.20 3.86
N ASN A 23 11.78 -0.57 4.77
CA ASN A 23 11.47 0.86 4.73
C ASN A 23 10.79 1.38 3.46
N THR A 24 10.34 0.50 2.57
CA THR A 24 9.81 0.85 1.24
C THR A 24 8.43 0.28 0.98
N LYS A 25 7.95 -0.66 1.80
CA LYS A 25 6.65 -1.30 1.59
C LYS A 25 5.88 -1.48 2.89
N ILE A 26 4.63 -1.06 2.89
CA ILE A 26 3.64 -1.37 3.92
C ILE A 26 2.64 -2.36 3.32
N ARG A 27 2.30 -3.41 4.07
CA ARG A 27 1.15 -4.28 3.75
C ARG A 27 0.11 -4.16 4.85
N ALA A 28 -1.14 -3.93 4.45
CA ALA A 28 -2.29 -3.95 5.34
C ALA A 28 -3.18 -5.13 4.98
N GLU A 29 -3.27 -6.12 5.87
CA GLU A 29 -4.05 -7.34 5.67
C GLU A 29 -5.46 -7.15 6.23
N TYR A 30 -6.48 -7.35 5.40
CA TYR A 30 -7.90 -7.37 5.79
C TYR A 30 -8.36 -8.79 6.14
N SER A 31 -7.86 -9.77 5.39
CA SER A 31 -8.06 -11.21 5.61
C SER A 31 -6.81 -11.97 5.13
N ASP A 32 -6.82 -13.30 5.26
CA ASP A 32 -5.70 -14.15 4.82
C ASP A 32 -5.45 -14.09 3.30
N ASN A 33 -6.43 -13.62 2.53
CA ASN A 33 -6.38 -13.54 1.07
C ASN A 33 -6.64 -12.15 0.49
N LEU A 34 -6.94 -11.14 1.31
CA LEU A 34 -7.19 -9.76 0.87
C LEU A 34 -6.25 -8.81 1.61
N PHE A 35 -5.41 -8.12 0.85
CA PHE A 35 -4.50 -7.12 1.42
C PHE A 35 -4.22 -5.98 0.44
N ILE A 36 -3.84 -4.83 1.00
CA ILE A 36 -3.30 -3.72 0.23
C ILE A 36 -1.79 -3.66 0.47
N ASP A 37 -1.04 -3.62 -0.63
CA ASP A 37 0.37 -3.26 -0.63
C ASP A 37 0.52 -1.78 -1.00
N ILE A 38 1.21 -1.01 -0.17
CA ILE A 38 1.60 0.37 -0.43
C ILE A 38 3.12 0.41 -0.53
N TYR A 39 3.62 0.75 -1.70
CA TYR A 39 5.05 0.89 -1.97
C TYR A 39 5.44 2.38 -2.04
N TYR A 40 6.62 2.68 -1.52
CA TYR A 40 7.27 3.98 -1.57
C TYR A 40 8.75 3.80 -1.88
N ASN A 41 9.21 4.49 -2.91
CA ASN A 41 10.62 4.65 -3.20
C ASN A 41 11.06 6.09 -2.88
N PRO A 42 11.89 6.29 -1.84
CA PRO A 42 12.34 7.61 -1.43
C PRO A 42 13.28 8.29 -2.43
N ASP A 43 14.00 7.53 -3.26
CA ASP A 43 15.03 8.07 -4.14
C ASP A 43 14.44 8.82 -5.34
N ASN A 44 13.23 8.44 -5.76
CA ASN A 44 12.55 9.00 -6.92
C ASN A 44 11.12 9.48 -6.65
N ASN A 45 10.73 9.56 -5.36
CA ASN A 45 9.42 10.00 -4.92
C ASN A 45 8.27 9.21 -5.59
N ARG A 46 8.47 7.92 -5.86
CA ARG A 46 7.44 7.04 -6.45
C ARG A 46 6.61 6.38 -5.37
N TYR A 47 5.31 6.32 -5.61
CA TYR A 47 4.33 5.65 -4.77
C TYR A 47 3.47 4.75 -5.66
N ASP A 48 3.20 3.54 -5.18
CA ASP A 48 2.24 2.62 -5.79
C ASP A 48 1.37 2.04 -4.67
N ALA A 49 0.10 1.80 -4.98
CA ALA A 49 -0.83 1.10 -4.13
C ALA A 49 -1.51 0.01 -4.95
N SER A 50 -1.58 -1.19 -4.39
CA SER A 50 -2.12 -2.36 -5.05
C SER A 50 -3.06 -3.11 -4.12
N LEU A 51 -4.30 -3.34 -4.55
CA LEU A 51 -5.22 -4.26 -3.88
C LEU A 51 -4.98 -5.66 -4.44
N ILE A 52 -4.67 -6.60 -3.56
CA ILE A 52 -4.41 -7.99 -3.91
C ILE A 52 -5.49 -8.88 -3.29
N PHE A 53 -6.08 -9.75 -4.10
CA PHE A 53 -7.05 -10.75 -3.69
C PHE A 53 -6.63 -12.12 -4.24
N ASP A 54 -6.57 -13.15 -3.39
CA ASP A 54 -6.14 -14.51 -3.77
C ASP A 54 -4.79 -14.53 -4.53
N ASN A 55 -3.83 -13.72 -4.09
CA ASN A 55 -2.52 -13.50 -4.73
C ASN A 55 -2.55 -12.87 -6.13
N GLU A 56 -3.68 -12.33 -6.57
CA GLU A 56 -3.81 -11.59 -7.83
C GLU A 56 -4.03 -10.09 -7.59
N ARG A 57 -3.37 -9.24 -8.40
CA ARG A 57 -3.58 -7.79 -8.36
C ARG A 57 -4.92 -7.45 -9.01
N VAL A 58 -5.91 -7.08 -8.19
CA VAL A 58 -7.25 -6.71 -8.66
C VAL A 58 -7.40 -5.22 -8.94
N LEU A 59 -6.62 -4.37 -8.25
CA LEU A 59 -6.58 -2.92 -8.50
C LEU A 59 -5.16 -2.40 -8.27
N GLY A 60 -4.78 -1.39 -9.06
CA GLY A 60 -3.51 -0.71 -8.95
C GLY A 60 -3.64 0.79 -9.19
N TRP A 61 -2.86 1.57 -8.45
CA TRP A 61 -2.68 3.00 -8.70
C TRP A 61 -1.24 3.38 -8.38
N ASP A 62 -0.58 4.10 -9.29
CA ASP A 62 0.73 4.68 -9.04
C ASP A 62 0.76 6.18 -9.36
N ASN A 63 1.80 6.85 -8.91
CA ASN A 63 2.02 8.28 -9.17
C ASN A 63 2.87 8.53 -10.42
N ALA A 64 2.93 7.58 -11.36
CA ALA A 64 3.78 7.72 -12.51
C ALA A 64 3.37 8.91 -13.40
N PRO A 65 4.33 9.55 -14.07
CA PRO A 65 4.10 10.78 -14.84
C PRO A 65 3.20 10.60 -16.07
N HIS A 66 2.60 9.43 -16.28
CA HIS A 66 1.54 9.26 -17.28
C HIS A 66 0.16 9.75 -16.80
N HIS A 67 0.03 10.21 -15.54
CA HIS A 67 -1.20 10.82 -15.01
C HIS A 67 -1.24 12.37 -15.11
N TYR A 68 -0.31 13.01 -15.82
CA TYR A 68 -0.38 14.46 -16.06
C TYR A 68 -1.49 14.78 -17.08
N LYS A 69 -2.61 15.28 -16.55
CA LYS A 69 -3.78 15.92 -17.21
C LYS A 69 -4.75 14.97 -17.92
N VAL A 70 -5.86 14.67 -17.22
CA VAL A 70 -7.19 14.69 -17.83
C VAL A 70 -7.75 16.09 -17.64
#